data_AF-A0A9E1HL63-F1
#
_entry.id   AF-A0A9E1HL63-F1
#
_cell.length_a   1.000
_cell.length_b   1.000
_cell.length_c   1.000
_cell.angle_alpha   90.00
_cell.angle_beta   90.00
_cell.angle_gamma   90.00
#
_symmetry.space_group_name_H-M   'P 1'
#
loop_
_entity.id
_entity.type
_entity.pdbx_description
1 polymer ?
#
loop_
_entity_poly.entity_id
_entity_poly.type
_entity_poly.pdbx_seq_one_letter_code
_entity_poly.pdbx_strand_id
1 'polypeptide(L)'
;MKSVIELLDLSTWKKQKEIISELHRDYGINISSREWRNAVTNWNKKWAEGEVDYCITHSNVNGFKATTNVEEAQIGINDFRSRRNKMYQREKDILEGFKRKNMYQFDFEKGELR
;
A
#
# COMPACT_ATOMS: atom_id res chain seq x y z
N MET A 1 -20.98 -12.56 10.19
CA MET A 1 -20.20 -13.31 9.18
C MET A 1 -18.74 -13.09 9.52
N LYS A 2 -17.94 -14.15 9.67
CA LYS A 2 -16.51 -13.99 9.97
C LYS A 2 -15.80 -13.31 8.81
N SER A 3 -14.96 -12.33 9.10
CA SER A 3 -14.06 -11.68 8.14
C SER A 3 -13.06 -12.70 7.60
N VAL A 4 -12.63 -12.56 6.34
CA VAL A 4 -11.55 -13.39 5.76
C VAL A 4 -10.24 -13.26 6.54
N ILE A 5 -10.04 -12.16 7.27
CA ILE A 5 -8.89 -11.94 8.15
C ILE A 5 -8.90 -12.94 9.31
N GLU A 6 -10.08 -13.23 9.86
CA GLU A 6 -10.25 -14.11 11.04
C GLU A 6 -10.08 -15.59 10.71
N LEU A 7 -10.04 -15.94 9.42
CA LEU A 7 -9.79 -17.30 8.94
C LEU A 7 -8.30 -17.62 8.82
N LEU A 8 -7.43 -16.62 8.92
CA LEU A 8 -6.01 -16.76 8.64
C LEU A 8 -5.19 -16.65 9.92
N ASP A 9 -4.20 -17.53 10.05
CA ASP A 9 -3.13 -17.29 11.02
C ASP A 9 -2.13 -16.28 10.42
N LEU A 10 -2.09 -15.09 11.02
CA LEU A 10 -1.18 -14.00 10.70
C LEU A 10 -0.26 -13.65 11.87
N SER A 11 -0.04 -14.57 12.81
CA SER A 11 0.92 -14.42 13.91
C SER A 11 2.36 -14.21 13.43
N THR A 12 2.67 -14.65 12.21
CA THR A 12 3.93 -14.45 11.51
C THR A 12 3.72 -13.72 10.18
N TRP A 13 4.80 -13.19 9.60
CA TRP A 13 4.74 -12.51 8.31
C TRP A 13 4.42 -13.49 7.19
N LYS A 14 3.38 -13.19 6.42
CA LYS A 14 2.91 -14.03 5.31
C LYS A 14 2.72 -13.22 4.04
N LYS A 15 3.15 -13.75 2.89
CA LYS A 15 3.00 -13.05 1.61
C LYS A 15 1.56 -13.11 1.13
N GLN A 16 1.14 -12.09 0.38
CA GLN A 16 -0.22 -12.03 -0.19
C GLN A 16 -0.56 -13.26 -1.03
N LYS A 17 0.40 -13.76 -1.82
CA LYS A 17 0.22 -14.97 -2.64
C LYS A 17 -0.07 -16.21 -1.79
N GLU A 18 0.58 -16.32 -0.63
CA GLU A 18 0.40 -17.45 0.30
C GLU A 18 -0.98 -17.34 0.94
N ILE A 19 -1.34 -16.14 1.41
CA ILE A 19 -2.66 -15.85 1.99
C ILE A 19 -3.79 -16.22 1.01
N ILE A 20 -3.72 -15.75 -0.24
CA ILE A 20 -4.75 -16.04 -1.24
C ILE A 20 -4.81 -17.55 -1.55
N SER A 21 -3.65 -18.20 -1.61
CA SER A 21 -3.58 -19.64 -1.85
C SER A 21 -4.16 -20.46 -0.69
N GLU A 22 -3.93 -20.02 0.56
CA GLU A 22 -4.47 -20.62 1.78
C GLU A 22 -5.99 -20.45 1.86
N LEU A 23 -6.50 -19.24 1.58
CA LEU A 23 -7.95 -18.98 1.51
C LEU A 23 -8.65 -19.88 0.49
N HIS A 24 -8.05 -20.05 -0.69
CA HIS A 24 -8.61 -20.93 -1.72
C HIS A 24 -8.56 -22.41 -1.29
N ARG A 25 -7.41 -22.87 -0.79
CA ARG A 25 -7.17 -24.29 -0.48
C ARG A 25 -7.97 -24.77 0.73
N ASP A 26 -7.96 -23.99 1.81
CA ASP A 26 -8.40 -24.47 3.12
C ASP A 26 -9.85 -24.05 3.41
N TYR A 27 -10.32 -22.99 2.75
CA TYR A 27 -11.66 -22.42 2.97
C TYR A 27 -12.51 -22.33 1.70
N GLY A 28 -11.96 -22.67 0.52
CA GLY A 28 -12.68 -22.55 -0.76
C GLY A 28 -12.98 -21.09 -1.16
N ILE A 29 -12.32 -20.11 -0.53
CA ILE A 29 -12.58 -18.69 -0.74
C ILE A 29 -11.66 -18.15 -1.82
N ASN A 30 -12.25 -17.73 -2.94
CA ASN A 30 -11.54 -17.09 -4.03
C ASN A 30 -11.67 -15.57 -3.94
N ILE A 31 -10.57 -14.90 -3.60
CA ILE A 31 -10.49 -13.44 -3.61
C ILE A 31 -9.31 -12.96 -4.43
N SER A 32 -9.49 -11.81 -5.07
CA SER A 32 -8.43 -11.09 -5.75
C SER A 32 -7.48 -10.41 -4.78
N SER A 33 -6.30 -10.08 -5.30
CA SER A 33 -5.32 -9.24 -4.64
C SER A 33 -5.87 -7.88 -4.18
N ARG A 34 -6.89 -7.34 -4.88
CA ARG A 34 -7.51 -6.06 -4.51
C ARG A 34 -8.49 -6.24 -3.35
N GLU A 35 -9.30 -7.29 -3.40
CA GLU A 35 -10.27 -7.61 -2.33
C GLU A 35 -9.55 -7.89 -1.01
N TRP A 36 -8.44 -8.62 -1.03
CA TRP A 36 -7.59 -8.80 0.15
C TRP A 36 -7.15 -7.47 0.77
N ARG A 37 -6.59 -6.56 -0.03
CA ARG A 37 -6.13 -5.24 0.45
C ARG A 37 -7.28 -4.38 0.99
N ASN A 38 -8.47 -4.48 0.39
CA ASN A 38 -9.65 -3.82 0.90
C ASN A 38 -10.09 -4.40 2.26
N ALA A 39 -10.05 -5.73 2.41
CA ALA A 39 -10.35 -6.39 3.69
C ALA A 39 -9.39 -5.94 4.79
N VAL A 40 -8.08 -5.89 4.51
CA VAL A 40 -7.05 -5.37 5.43
C VAL A 40 -7.32 -3.90 5.79
N THR A 41 -7.67 -3.08 4.80
CA THR A 41 -7.97 -1.65 5.04
C THR A 41 -9.17 -1.47 5.95
N ASN A 42 -10.25 -2.23 5.73
CA ASN A 42 -11.44 -2.18 6.56
C ASN A 42 -11.16 -2.73 7.97
N TRP A 43 -10.38 -3.79 8.10
CA TRP A 43 -9.96 -4.33 9.39
C TRP A 43 -9.19 -3.31 10.22
N ASN A 44 -8.25 -2.60 9.60
CA ASN A 44 -7.47 -1.58 10.30
C ASN A 44 -8.29 -0.35 10.71
N LYS A 45 -9.38 -0.03 9.99
CA LYS A 45 -10.34 0.99 10.43
C LYS A 45 -11.06 0.56 11.70
N LYS A 46 -11.59 -0.67 11.70
CA LYS A 46 -12.21 -1.27 12.88
C LYS A 46 -11.29 -1.29 14.09
N TRP A 47 -10.00 -1.60 13.87
CA TRP A 47 -9.01 -1.57 14.94
C TRP A 47 -8.82 -0.15 15.49
N ALA A 48 -8.74 0.85 14.62
CA ALA A 48 -8.65 2.26 15.04
C ALA A 48 -9.90 2.75 15.79
N GLU A 49 -11.06 2.16 15.51
CA GLU A 49 -12.34 2.41 16.18
C GLU A 49 -12.50 1.59 17.48
N GLY A 50 -11.57 0.68 17.77
CA GLY A 50 -11.60 -0.19 18.96
C GLY A 50 -12.53 -1.40 18.85
N GLU A 51 -13.01 -1.73 17.64
CA GLU A 51 -13.92 -2.87 17.41
C GLU A 51 -13.21 -4.23 17.35
N VAL A 52 -11.90 -4.25 17.10
CA VAL A 52 -11.09 -5.47 17.01
C VAL A 52 -9.76 -5.28 17.75
N ASP A 53 -9.16 -6.37 18.20
CA ASP A 53 -8.04 -6.33 19.15
C ASP A 53 -6.67 -6.03 18.53
N TYR A 54 -6.51 -6.23 17.22
CA TYR A 54 -5.22 -6.10 16.53
C TYR A 54 -5.34 -5.47 15.15
N CYS A 55 -4.25 -4.84 14.71
CA CYS A 55 -4.12 -4.35 13.34
C CYS A 55 -3.42 -5.38 12.44
N ILE A 56 -3.57 -5.21 11.14
CA ILE A 56 -2.75 -5.89 10.13
C ILE A 56 -1.73 -4.90 9.57
N THR A 57 -0.46 -5.12 9.90
CA THR A 57 0.66 -4.38 9.30
C THR A 57 1.07 -5.00 7.97
N HIS A 58 1.59 -4.19 7.06
CA HIS A 58 2.01 -4.63 5.73
C HIS A 58 3.32 -3.96 5.30
N SER A 59 4.27 -4.77 4.82
CA SER A 59 5.45 -4.30 4.10
C SER A 59 5.66 -5.11 2.82
N ASN A 60 6.24 -4.49 1.79
CA ASN A 60 6.51 -5.20 0.54
C ASN A 60 7.50 -6.37 0.74
N VAL A 61 8.47 -6.20 1.64
CA VAL A 61 9.54 -7.18 1.89
C VAL A 61 9.06 -8.37 2.74
N ASN A 62 8.16 -8.16 3.70
CA ASN A 62 7.74 -9.24 4.61
C ASN A 62 6.33 -9.76 4.29
N GLY A 63 5.44 -8.94 3.74
CA GLY A 63 4.05 -9.29 3.48
C GLY A 63 3.12 -8.68 4.53
N PHE A 64 2.21 -9.48 5.08
CA PHE A 64 1.22 -9.06 6.07
C PHE A 64 1.42 -9.79 7.39
N LYS A 65 1.11 -9.13 8.50
CA LYS A 65 1.18 -9.69 9.85
C LYS A 65 0.12 -9.05 10.75
N ALA A 66 -0.53 -9.83 11.61
CA ALA A 66 -1.38 -9.33 12.68
C ALA A 66 -0.51 -8.91 13.87
N THR A 67 -0.72 -7.71 14.40
CA THR A 67 0.08 -7.20 15.51
C THR A 67 -0.64 -6.14 16.34
N THR A 68 -0.29 -6.09 17.62
CA THR A 68 -0.58 -4.99 18.57
C THR A 68 0.71 -4.26 18.96
N ASN A 69 1.87 -4.73 18.49
CA ASN A 69 3.16 -4.17 18.81
C ASN A 69 3.50 -3.01 17.86
N VAL A 70 3.80 -1.85 18.43
CA VAL A 70 4.12 -0.63 17.71
C VAL A 70 5.38 -0.78 16.85
N GLU A 71 6.40 -1.50 17.31
CA GLU A 71 7.64 -1.70 16.55
C GLU A 71 7.40 -2.49 15.26
N GLU A 72 6.56 -3.53 15.33
CA GLU A 72 6.18 -4.32 14.16
C GLU A 72 5.31 -3.51 13.19
N ALA A 73 4.39 -2.70 13.73
CA ALA A 73 3.61 -1.75 12.94
C ALA A 73 4.51 -0.72 12.24
N GLN A 74 5.58 -0.28 12.91
CA GLN A 74 6.52 0.72 12.39
C GLN A 74 7.24 0.26 11.11
N ILE A 75 7.46 -1.06 10.96
CA ILE A 75 8.01 -1.64 9.71
C ILE A 75 7.10 -1.32 8.52
N GLY A 76 5.79 -1.53 8.66
CA GLY A 76 4.82 -1.23 7.62
C GLY A 76 4.69 0.28 7.38
N ILE A 77 4.67 1.07 8.45
CA ILE A 77 4.62 2.55 8.38
C ILE A 77 5.83 3.10 7.61
N ASN A 78 7.02 2.59 7.86
CA ASN A 78 8.23 3.03 7.17
C ASN A 78 8.21 2.69 5.67
N ASP A 79 7.68 1.51 5.30
CA ASP A 79 7.48 1.15 3.89
C ASP A 79 6.48 2.10 3.20
N PHE A 80 5.37 2.47 3.86
CA PHE A 80 4.44 3.47 3.34
C PHE A 80 5.10 4.84 3.16
N ARG A 81 5.86 5.31 4.16
CA ARG A 81 6.59 6.59 4.09
C ARG A 81 7.59 6.62 2.94
N SER A 82 8.36 5.55 2.77
CA SER A 82 9.32 5.41 1.67
C SER A 82 8.64 5.47 0.30
N ARG A 83 7.52 4.76 0.13
CA ARG A 83 6.73 4.81 -1.11
C ARG A 83 6.15 6.18 -1.39
N ARG A 84 5.64 6.86 -0.35
CA ARG A 84 5.14 8.23 -0.47
C ARG A 84 6.24 9.20 -0.95
N ASN A 85 7.43 9.12 -0.39
CA ASN A 85 8.56 9.96 -0.82
C ASN A 85 8.93 9.72 -2.29
N LYS A 86 8.93 8.46 -2.74
CA LYS A 86 9.17 8.12 -4.16
C LYS A 86 8.10 8.70 -5.08
N MET A 87 6.84 8.72 -4.65
CA MET A 87 5.74 9.32 -5.43
C MET A 87 5.89 10.84 -5.53
N TYR A 88 6.24 11.53 -4.44
CA TYR A 88 6.52 12.96 -4.48
C TYR A 88 7.70 13.32 -5.40
N GLN A 89 8.77 12.52 -5.38
CA GLN A 89 9.90 12.75 -6.27
C GLN A 89 9.48 12.58 -7.74
N ARG A 90 8.70 11.55 -8.05
CA ARG A 90 8.16 11.32 -9.40
C ARG A 90 7.26 12.47 -9.87
N GLU A 91 6.40 12.98 -9.00
CA GLU A 91 5.56 14.14 -9.29
C GLU A 91 6.42 15.37 -9.63
N LYS A 92 7.43 15.65 -8.79
CA LYS A 92 8.39 16.74 -9.02
C LYS A 92 9.11 16.59 -10.37
N ASP A 93 9.60 15.41 -10.70
CA ASP A 93 10.31 15.14 -11.95
C ASP A 93 9.41 15.40 -13.18
N ILE A 94 8.13 15.00 -13.12
CA ILE A 94 7.15 15.26 -14.17
C ILE A 94 6.93 16.77 -14.34
N LEU A 95 6.70 17.49 -13.24
CA LEU A 95 6.47 18.94 -13.25
C LEU A 95 7.70 19.70 -13.77
N GLU A 96 8.90 19.33 -13.34
CA GLU A 96 10.14 19.91 -13.87
C GLU A 96 10.33 19.60 -15.36
N GLY A 97 10.00 18.38 -15.80
CA GLY A 97 10.04 18.00 -17.21
C GLY A 97 9.14 18.88 -18.07
N PHE A 98 7.91 19.15 -17.63
CA PHE A 98 7.00 20.07 -18.30
C PHE A 98 7.52 21.51 -18.30
N LYS A 99 8.05 22.00 -17.17
CA LYS A 99 8.66 23.35 -17.10
C LYS A 99 9.80 23.50 -18.10
N ARG A 100 10.73 22.54 -18.14
CA ARG A 100 11.86 22.55 -19.09
C ARG A 100 11.33 22.54 -20.52
N LYS A 101 10.41 21.64 -20.88
CA LYS A 101 9.85 21.58 -22.24
C LYS A 101 9.11 22.84 -22.66
N ASN A 102 8.35 23.47 -21.76
CA ASN A 102 7.65 24.73 -22.04
C ASN A 102 8.60 25.94 -22.15
N MET A 103 9.76 25.91 -21.47
CA MET A 103 10.83 26.90 -21.68
C MET A 103 11.53 26.75 -23.04
N TYR A 104 11.53 25.54 -23.63
CA TYR A 104 12.10 25.28 -24.95
C TYR A 104 11.10 25.39 -26.11
N GLN A 105 9.87 25.89 -25.87
CA GLN A 105 9.05 26.40 -26.97
C GLN A 105 9.60 27.78 -27.38
N PHE A 106 10.70 27.74 -28.13
CA PHE A 106 11.21 28.86 -28.91
C PHE A 106 10.12 29.23 -29.92
N ASP A 107 9.50 30.38 -29.74
CA ASP A 107 8.55 30.94 -30.70
C ASP A 107 9.35 31.52 -31.87
N PHE A 108 9.70 30.67 -32.84
CA PHE A 108 10.43 31.06 -34.05
C PHE A 108 9.67 32.09 -34.91
N GLU A 109 8.39 32.34 -34.64
CA GLU A 109 7.62 33.37 -35.35
C GLU A 109 7.85 34.78 -34.78
N LYS A 110 8.31 34.93 -33.52
CA LYS A 110 8.38 36.25 -32.86
C LYS A 110 9.76 36.75 -32.45
N GLY A 111 10.80 35.91 -32.53
CA GLY A 111 12.18 36.36 -32.33
C GLY A 111 12.47 37.01 -30.97
N GLU A 112 11.74 36.64 -29.91
CA GLU A 112 11.99 37.13 -28.55
C GLU A 112 12.06 35.98 -27.54
N LEU A 113 13.06 36.05 -26.66
CA LEU A 113 13.21 35.17 -25.49
C LEU A 113 12.23 35.61 -24.40
N ARG A 114 11.49 34.65 -23.82
CA ARG A 114 10.85 34.84 -22.50
C ARG A 114 11.81 34.48 -21.38
#